data_AF-A0A7C6EZX7-F1
#
_entry.id   AF-A0A7C6EZX7-F1
#
_cell.length_a   1.000
_cell.length_b   1.000
_cell.length_c   1.000
_cell.angle_alpha   90.00
_cell.angle_beta   90.00
_cell.angle_gamma   90.00
#
_symmetry.space_group_name_H-M   'P 1'
#
loop_
_entity.id
_entity.type
_entity.pdbx_description
1 polymer ?
#
loop_
_entity_poly.entity_id
_entity_poly.type
_entity_poly.pdbx_seq_one_letter_code
_entity_poly.pdbx_strand_id
1 'polypeptide(L)' 'MAKKVVATLKTGSGKEYTRVIKMVKSPDGQYSFREEIVHKEHVKDFFASK' A
#
# COMPACT_ATOMS: atom_id res chain seq x y z
N MET A 1 -28.17 -35.44 -0.49
CA MET A 1 -26.78 -35.14 -0.89
C MET A 1 -26.62 -33.62 -0.91
N ALA A 2 -26.19 -33.02 0.20
CA ALA A 2 -25.97 -31.57 0.26
C ALA A 2 -24.64 -31.29 -0.44
N LYS A 3 -24.70 -30.65 -1.61
CA LYS A 3 -23.51 -30.26 -2.38
C LYS A 3 -22.80 -29.17 -1.58
N LYS A 4 -21.78 -29.56 -0.82
CA LYS A 4 -20.92 -28.63 -0.06
C LYS A 4 -20.18 -27.76 -1.07
N VAL A 5 -20.73 -26.59 -1.36
CA VAL A 5 -20.04 -25.56 -2.12
C VAL A 5 -18.96 -25.02 -1.20
N VAL A 6 -17.73 -25.51 -1.40
CA VAL A 6 -16.54 -24.92 -0.78
C VAL A 6 -16.29 -23.62 -1.52
N ALA A 7 -16.66 -22.50 -0.90
CA ALA A 7 -16.25 -21.19 -1.35
C ALA A 7 -14.72 -21.16 -1.35
N THR A 8 -14.11 -21.23 -2.52
CA THR A 8 -12.68 -20.94 -2.68
C THR A 8 -12.50 -19.50 -2.25
N LEU A 9 -11.94 -19.28 -1.04
CA LEU A 9 -11.34 -17.99 -0.72
C LEU A 9 -10.38 -17.68 -1.86
N LYS A 10 -10.57 -16.55 -2.53
CA LYS A 10 -9.66 -16.10 -3.58
C LYS A 10 -8.30 -15.88 -2.90
N THR A 11 -7.45 -16.90 -2.93
CA THR A 11 -6.02 -16.85 -2.54
C THR A 11 -5.19 -16.15 -3.61
N GLY A 12 -5.82 -15.30 -4.43
CA GLY A 12 -5.10 -14.27 -5.15
C GLY A 12 -4.98 -13.11 -4.19
N SER A 13 -3.76 -12.71 -3.87
CA SER A 13 -3.42 -11.45 -3.20
C SER A 13 -4.35 -10.34 -3.70
N GLY A 14 -5.42 -10.06 -2.97
CA GLY A 14 -6.38 -9.03 -3.34
C GLY A 14 -5.63 -7.72 -3.35
N LYS A 15 -5.76 -6.92 -4.43
CA LYS A 15 -5.07 -5.64 -4.69
C LYS A 15 -4.40 -5.10 -3.42
N GLU A 16 -3.14 -5.49 -3.21
CA GLU A 16 -2.47 -5.27 -1.92
C GLU A 16 -2.02 -3.81 -1.90
N TYR A 17 -2.84 -2.98 -1.27
CA TYR A 17 -2.51 -1.59 -1.04
C TYR A 17 -1.70 -1.47 0.25
N THR A 18 -0.59 -0.74 0.16
CA THR A 18 0.28 -0.42 1.29
C THR A 18 0.19 1.07 1.56
N ARG A 19 -0.03 1.43 2.82
CA ARG A 19 0.08 2.83 3.28
C ARG A 19 1.55 3.15 3.44
N VAL A 20 2.05 4.09 2.65
CA VAL A 20 3.42 4.58 2.70
C VAL A 20 3.44 5.92 3.42
N ILE A 21 4.43 6.12 4.28
CA ILE A 21 4.62 7.36 5.04
C ILE A 21 6.03 7.87 4.70
N LYS A 22 6.11 8.98 3.96
CA LYS A 22 7.38 9.65 3.62
C LYS A 22 7.53 10.91 4.46
N MET A 23 8.71 11.08 5.04
CA MET A 23 9.09 12.29 5.75
C MET A 23 9.52 13.35 4.72
N VAL A 24 8.90 14.53 4.76
CA VAL A 24 9.20 15.65 3.88
C VAL A 24 9.71 16.80 4.73
N LYS A 25 10.84 17.38 4.33
CA LYS A 25 11.41 18.53 5.00
C LYS A 25 10.82 19.81 4.41
N SER A 26 10.24 20.67 5.25
CA SER A 26 9.78 21.98 4.83
C SER A 26 10.98 22.93 4.62
N PRO A 27 10.82 23.99 3.82
CA PRO A 27 11.85 25.02 3.65
C PRO A 27 12.29 25.64 4.98
N ASP A 28 11.36 25.72 5.94
CA ASP A 28 11.57 26.27 7.29
C ASP A 28 12.22 25.26 8.26
N GLY A 29 12.66 24.10 7.77
CA GLY A 29 13.38 23.10 8.56
C GLY A 29 12.49 22.18 9.40
N GLN A 30 11.16 22.29 9.29
CA GLN A 30 10.22 21.39 9.96
C GLN A 30 10.09 20.08 9.17
N TYR A 31 9.74 18.99 9.85
CA TYR A 31 9.45 17.73 9.19
C TYR A 31 7.96 17.42 9.25
N SER A 32 7.39 17.12 8.10
CA SER A 32 6.00 16.69 7.96
C SER A 32 5.95 15.29 7.39
N PHE A 33 4.91 14.54 7.73
CA PHE A 33 4.67 13.23 7.15
C PHE A 33 3.67 13.35 6.02
N ARG A 34 4.04 12.86 4.84
CA ARG A 34 3.14 12.69 3.70
C ARG A 34 2.77 11.23 3.58
N GLU A 35 1.48 10.96 3.64
CA GLU A 35 0.93 9.60 3.58
C GLU A 35 0.23 9.39 2.24
N GLU A 36 0.46 8.23 1.63
CA GLU A 36 -0.22 7.84 0.38
C GLU A 36 -0.54 6.34 0.43
N ILE A 37 -1.59 5.93 -0.29
CA ILE A 37 -1.96 4.53 -0.43
C ILE A 37 -1.53 4.10 -1.83
N VAL A 38 -0.50 3.26 -1.91
CA VAL A 38 0.06 2.77 -3.18
C VAL A 38 -0.06 1.26 -3.27
N HIS A 39 -0.11 0.73 -4.49
CA HIS A 39 -0.01 -0.72 -4.68
C HIS A 39 1.36 -1.21 -4.19
N LYS A 40 1.42 -2.43 -3.63
CA LYS A 40 2.65 -3.01 -3.07
C LYS A 40 3.85 -2.99 -4.02
N GLU A 41 3.61 -3.10 -5.33
CA GLU A 41 4.64 -3.06 -6.37
C GLU A 41 5.26 -1.65 -6.53
N HIS A 42 4.45 -0.61 -6.32
CA HIS A 42 4.85 0.80 -6.52
C HIS A 42 5.38 1.48 -5.25
N VAL A 43 5.50 0.74 -4.14
CA VAL A 43 6.07 1.27 -2.88
C VAL A 43 7.50 1.77 -3.10
N LYS A 44 8.31 1.06 -3.89
CA LYS A 44 9.70 1.47 -4.18
C LYS A 44 9.77 2.74 -5.02
N ASP A 45 8.91 2.85 -6.03
CA ASP A 45 8.83 4.03 -6.90
C ASP A 45 8.44 5.29 -6.11
N PHE A 46 7.52 5.13 -5.15
CA PHE A 46 7.09 6.22 -4.26
C PHE A 46 8.26 6.81 -3.46
N PHE A 47 9.13 5.97 -2.87
CA PHE A 47 10.30 6.45 -2.13
C PHE A 47 11.46 6.90 -3.02
N ALA A 48 11.55 6.43 -4.27
CA ALA A 48 12.58 6.84 -5.22
C ALA A 48 12.32 8.24 -5.81
N SER A 49 11.05 8.66 -5.91
CA SER A 49 10.71 10.05 -6.22
C SER A 49 11.30 10.96 -5.15
N LYS A 50 12.19 11.88 -5.52
CA LYS A 50 12.93 12.75 -4.59
C LYS A 50 12.05 13.90 -4.13
#